data_AF-A0A087M3D9-F1
#
_entry.id   AF-A0A087M3D9-F1
#
_cell.length_a   1.000
_cell.length_b   1.000
_cell.length_c   1.000
_cell.angle_alpha   90.00
_cell.angle_beta   90.00
_cell.angle_gamma   90.00
#
_symmetry.space_group_name_H-M   'P 1'
#
loop_
_entity.id
_entity.type
_entity.pdbx_description
1 polymer ?
#
loop_
_entity_poly.entity_id
_entity_poly.type
_entity_poly.pdbx_seq_one_letter_code
_entity_poly.pdbx_strand_id
1 'polypeptide(L)'
;MSTSQEAAGMAVLCRILAQLSAGEPMSVSDLIKAEDLPRSTTFDVVKRMEERGFVARVPDGRLALGLRAGAFGYAYYGLGRLFNTAQAMLPWLRDETGATVALDANDGVHFVTIGLWAAPWYRSDMPGHRLTTIPIYRSLGNQPARLRLLQEARTEEGGVAEASRLAEGIARRLAEALVAETAS
;
A
#
# COMPACT_ATOMS: atom_id res chain seq x y z
N MET A 1 -22.96 8.89 -23.05
CA MET A 1 -21.56 9.31 -23.27
C MET A 1 -21.11 8.73 -24.61
N SER A 2 -20.48 9.51 -25.48
CA SER A 2 -19.95 8.97 -26.74
C SER A 2 -18.63 8.23 -26.47
N THR A 3 -18.30 7.22 -27.27
CA THR A 3 -17.04 6.45 -27.17
C THR A 3 -15.79 7.34 -27.18
N SER A 4 -15.85 8.48 -27.90
CA SER A 4 -14.78 9.48 -27.93
C SER A 4 -14.60 10.21 -26.60
N GLN A 5 -15.68 10.46 -25.86
CA GLN A 5 -15.64 11.13 -24.55
C GLN A 5 -15.11 10.18 -23.46
N GLU A 6 -15.44 8.89 -23.55
CA GLU A 6 -14.87 7.85 -22.69
C GLU A 6 -13.37 7.67 -22.93
N ALA A 7 -12.94 7.62 -24.19
CA ALA A 7 -11.52 7.54 -24.54
C ALA A 7 -10.72 8.74 -24.00
N ALA A 8 -11.25 9.96 -24.14
CA ALA A 8 -10.62 11.16 -23.60
C ALA A 8 -10.53 11.12 -22.06
N GLY A 9 -11.59 10.69 -21.38
CA GLY A 9 -11.58 10.54 -19.92
C GLY A 9 -10.57 9.50 -19.43
N MET A 10 -10.45 8.37 -20.13
CA MET A 10 -9.46 7.34 -19.83
C MET A 10 -8.03 7.86 -20.02
N ALA A 11 -7.76 8.57 -21.12
CA ALA A 11 -6.44 9.16 -21.37
C ALA A 11 -6.03 10.14 -20.25
N VAL A 12 -6.96 11.00 -19.82
CA VAL A 12 -6.75 11.92 -18.69
C VAL A 12 -6.44 11.15 -17.40
N LEU A 13 -7.20 10.10 -17.08
CA LEU A 13 -6.96 9.27 -15.90
C LEU A 13 -5.57 8.64 -15.92
N CYS A 14 -5.16 8.05 -17.04
CA CYS A 14 -3.84 7.41 -17.18
C CYS A 14 -2.70 8.42 -16.98
N ARG A 15 -2.80 9.60 -17.59
CA ARG A 15 -1.79 10.66 -17.45
C ARG A 15 -1.69 11.19 -16.03
N ILE A 16 -2.81 11.41 -15.34
CA ILE A 16 -2.82 11.83 -13.94
C ILE A 16 -2.14 10.78 -13.05
N LEU A 17 -2.49 9.49 -13.20
CA LEU A 17 -1.87 8.42 -12.41
C LEU A 17 -0.36 8.31 -12.69
N ALA A 18 0.05 8.40 -13.95
CA ALA A 18 1.45 8.37 -14.33
C ALA A 18 2.23 9.53 -13.71
N GLN A 19 1.71 10.76 -13.84
CA GLN A 19 2.36 11.95 -13.31
C GLN A 19 2.49 11.92 -11.78
N LEU A 20 1.45 11.48 -11.08
CA LEU A 20 1.46 11.39 -9.61
C LEU A 20 2.26 10.19 -9.08
N SER A 21 2.65 9.23 -9.94
CA SER A 21 3.43 8.05 -9.52
C SER A 21 4.84 8.38 -9.04
N ALA A 22 5.37 9.56 -9.39
CA ALA A 22 6.63 10.08 -8.86
C ALA A 22 6.56 10.44 -7.36
N GLY A 23 5.36 10.50 -6.77
CA GLY A 23 5.16 10.81 -5.35
C GLY A 23 5.14 12.30 -5.02
N GLU A 24 5.22 13.17 -6.03
CA GLU A 24 5.15 14.62 -5.86
C GLU A 24 3.72 15.14 -6.00
N PRO A 25 3.13 15.78 -4.97
CA PRO A 25 1.80 16.34 -5.09
C PRO A 25 1.74 17.50 -6.09
N MET A 26 0.72 17.52 -6.96
CA MET A 26 0.55 18.54 -7.99
C MET A 26 -0.82 19.20 -7.94
N SER A 27 -0.93 20.48 -8.31
CA SER A 27 -2.26 21.07 -8.50
C SER A 27 -2.91 20.56 -9.78
N VAL A 28 -4.25 20.64 -9.88
CA VAL A 28 -4.96 20.29 -11.12
C VAL A 28 -4.49 21.16 -12.29
N SER A 29 -4.17 22.43 -12.03
CA SER A 29 -3.64 23.36 -13.03
C SER A 29 -2.26 22.94 -13.53
N ASP A 30 -1.40 22.41 -12.67
CA ASP A 30 -0.07 21.91 -13.06
C ASP A 30 -0.21 20.66 -13.92
N LEU A 31 -1.11 19.74 -13.54
CA LEU A 31 -1.43 18.55 -14.33
C LEU A 31 -1.96 18.92 -15.73
N ILE A 32 -2.88 19.88 -15.82
CA ILE A 32 -3.41 20.37 -17.11
C ILE A 32 -2.29 20.89 -18.00
N LYS A 33 -1.35 21.67 -17.44
CA LYS A 33 -0.26 22.27 -18.21
C LYS A 33 0.80 21.25 -18.61
N ALA A 34 1.20 20.36 -17.69
CA ALA A 34 2.25 19.39 -17.93
C ALA A 34 1.86 18.37 -19.02
N GLU A 35 0.59 17.99 -19.06
CA GLU A 35 0.09 16.89 -19.89
C GLU A 35 -0.85 17.35 -21.03
N ASP A 36 -0.95 18.68 -21.25
CA ASP A 36 -1.84 19.33 -22.22
C ASP A 36 -3.29 18.79 -22.18
N LEU A 37 -3.87 18.78 -20.97
CA LEU A 37 -5.17 18.14 -20.72
C LEU A 37 -6.35 19.11 -20.92
N PRO A 38 -7.50 18.64 -21.45
CA PRO A 38 -8.71 19.45 -21.51
C PRO A 38 -9.19 19.82 -20.10
N ARG A 39 -9.29 21.12 -19.81
CA ARG A 39 -9.61 21.63 -18.47
C ARG A 39 -10.88 21.02 -17.86
N SER A 40 -12.01 21.10 -18.56
CA SER A 40 -13.30 20.59 -18.06
C SER A 40 -13.25 19.08 -17.77
N THR A 41 -12.73 18.30 -18.72
CA THR A 41 -12.57 16.85 -18.57
C THR A 41 -11.66 16.49 -17.40
N THR A 42 -10.58 17.25 -17.20
CA THR A 42 -9.64 17.01 -16.11
C THR A 42 -10.29 17.20 -14.75
N PHE A 43 -11.01 18.30 -14.54
CA PHE A 43 -11.73 18.52 -13.28
C PHE A 43 -12.79 17.43 -13.03
N ASP A 44 -13.53 17.01 -14.06
CA ASP A 44 -14.53 15.95 -13.93
C ASP A 44 -13.90 14.59 -13.60
N VAL A 45 -12.78 14.24 -14.24
CA VAL A 45 -12.05 13.00 -13.97
C VAL A 45 -11.45 13.03 -12.57
N VAL A 46 -10.79 14.12 -12.18
CA VAL A 46 -10.23 14.29 -10.83
C VAL A 46 -11.31 14.08 -9.77
N LYS A 47 -12.47 14.73 -9.92
CA LYS A 47 -13.59 14.57 -8.98
C LYS A 47 -13.99 13.09 -8.83
N ARG A 48 -14.14 12.36 -9.95
CA ARG A 48 -14.49 10.93 -9.94
C ARG A 48 -13.39 10.05 -9.36
N MET A 49 -12.13 10.43 -9.54
CA MET A 49 -10.98 9.75 -8.96
C MET A 49 -10.91 9.96 -7.44
N GLU A 50 -11.20 11.17 -6.95
CA GLU A 50 -11.31 11.49 -5.52
C GLU A 50 -12.46 10.69 -4.87
N GLU A 51 -13.64 10.68 -5.48
CA GLU A 51 -14.81 9.89 -5.04
C GLU A 51 -14.49 8.38 -4.92
N ARG A 52 -13.59 7.88 -5.77
CA ARG A 52 -13.15 6.47 -5.77
C ARG A 52 -11.89 6.22 -4.95
N GLY A 53 -11.28 7.27 -4.39
CA GLY A 53 -10.06 7.21 -3.58
C GLY A 53 -8.77 6.91 -4.35
N PHE A 54 -8.75 7.08 -5.68
CA PHE A 54 -7.54 6.92 -6.49
C PHE A 54 -6.58 8.10 -6.35
N VAL A 55 -7.11 9.28 -6.08
CA VAL A 55 -6.34 10.47 -5.70
C VAL A 55 -6.94 11.05 -4.42
N ALA A 56 -6.13 11.81 -3.69
CA ALA A 56 -6.55 12.54 -2.50
C ALA A 56 -5.89 13.91 -2.47
N ARG A 57 -6.50 14.84 -1.72
CA ARG A 57 -5.91 16.15 -1.47
C ARG A 57 -5.01 16.09 -0.26
N VAL A 58 -3.79 16.58 -0.40
CA VAL A 58 -2.91 16.89 0.73
C VAL A 58 -3.33 18.24 1.36
N PRO A 59 -2.85 18.59 2.58
CA PRO A 59 -3.34 19.77 3.31
C PRO A 59 -3.24 21.11 2.55
N ASP A 60 -2.29 21.24 1.62
CA ASP A 60 -2.12 22.44 0.79
C ASP A 60 -3.05 22.49 -0.45
N GLY A 61 -3.93 21.50 -0.60
CA GLY A 61 -4.90 21.41 -1.70
C GLY A 61 -4.35 20.79 -2.99
N ARG A 62 -3.08 20.38 -3.05
CA ARG A 62 -2.55 19.61 -4.19
C ARG A 62 -3.06 18.16 -4.17
N LEU A 63 -3.05 17.52 -5.33
CA LEU A 63 -3.40 16.12 -5.52
C LEU A 63 -2.18 15.23 -5.32
N ALA A 64 -2.37 14.14 -4.60
CA ALA A 64 -1.47 13.00 -4.53
C ALA A 64 -2.22 11.70 -4.85
N LEU A 65 -1.50 10.60 -5.06
CA LEU A 65 -2.12 9.28 -5.13
C LEU A 65 -2.87 8.98 -3.83
N GLY A 66 -4.12 8.55 -3.98
CA GLY A 66 -4.97 8.13 -2.88
C GLY A 66 -4.73 6.67 -2.51
N LEU A 67 -5.29 6.26 -1.37
CA LEU A 67 -5.07 4.91 -0.83
C LEU A 67 -5.41 3.82 -1.86
N ARG A 68 -6.47 3.96 -2.65
CA ARG A 68 -6.87 2.93 -3.64
C ARG A 68 -5.85 2.74 -4.77
N ALA A 69 -5.02 3.74 -5.08
CA ALA A 69 -3.96 3.55 -6.07
C ALA A 69 -2.92 2.52 -5.60
N GLY A 70 -2.71 2.39 -4.28
CA GLY A 70 -1.81 1.38 -3.71
C GLY A 70 -2.24 -0.07 -3.99
N ALA A 71 -3.52 -0.32 -4.26
CA ALA A 71 -4.02 -1.64 -4.62
C ALA A 71 -3.39 -2.18 -5.92
N PHE A 72 -3.00 -1.31 -6.86
CA PHE A 72 -2.29 -1.71 -8.07
C PHE A 72 -0.90 -2.26 -7.76
N GLY A 73 -0.17 -1.65 -6.82
CA GLY A 73 1.12 -2.16 -6.36
C GLY A 73 0.99 -3.55 -5.73
N TYR A 74 -0.04 -3.76 -4.90
CA TYR A 74 -0.32 -5.08 -4.34
C TYR A 74 -0.65 -6.09 -5.45
N ALA A 75 -1.49 -5.70 -6.41
CA ALA A 75 -1.88 -6.56 -7.52
C ALA A 75 -0.69 -6.94 -8.42
N TYR A 76 0.26 -6.04 -8.65
CA TYR A 76 1.49 -6.31 -9.40
C TYR A 76 2.28 -7.51 -8.82
N TYR A 77 2.34 -7.62 -7.48
CA TYR A 77 2.95 -8.76 -6.80
C TYR A 77 2.00 -9.96 -6.57
N GLY A 78 0.81 -9.96 -7.19
CA GLY A 78 -0.20 -11.00 -6.97
C GLY A 78 -0.86 -10.96 -5.59
N LEU A 79 -0.67 -9.88 -4.82
CA LEU A 79 -1.17 -9.66 -3.46
C LEU A 79 -2.39 -8.74 -3.41
N GLY A 80 -3.03 -8.42 -4.54
CA GLY A 80 -4.15 -7.47 -4.60
C GLY A 80 -5.27 -7.76 -3.59
N ARG A 81 -5.55 -9.03 -3.31
CA ARG A 81 -6.55 -9.47 -2.32
C ARG A 81 -6.18 -9.13 -0.88
N LEU A 82 -4.89 -8.96 -0.59
CA LEU A 82 -4.44 -8.53 0.74
C LEU A 82 -4.68 -7.06 1.00
N PHE A 83 -4.85 -6.22 -0.02
CA PHE A 83 -4.76 -4.78 0.15
C PHE A 83 -5.67 -4.26 1.28
N ASN A 84 -6.98 -4.53 1.20
CA ASN A 84 -7.92 -4.05 2.22
C ASN A 84 -7.65 -4.68 3.61
N THR A 85 -7.35 -5.98 3.65
CA THR A 85 -7.06 -6.70 4.90
C THR A 85 -5.80 -6.19 5.58
N ALA A 86 -4.75 -5.90 4.81
CA ALA A 86 -3.49 -5.32 5.28
C ALA A 86 -3.71 -3.91 5.82
N GLN A 87 -4.44 -3.06 5.08
CA GLN A 87 -4.78 -1.71 5.54
C GLN A 87 -5.62 -1.71 6.84
N ALA A 88 -6.44 -2.73 7.06
CA ALA A 88 -7.24 -2.85 8.28
C ALA A 88 -6.44 -3.41 9.47
N MET A 89 -5.60 -4.43 9.26
CA MET A 89 -5.03 -5.23 10.34
C MET A 89 -3.62 -4.79 10.75
N LEU A 90 -2.81 -4.27 9.83
CA LEU A 90 -1.41 -3.95 10.11
C LEU A 90 -1.22 -2.66 10.94
N PRO A 91 -2.08 -1.63 10.82
CA PRO A 91 -2.09 -0.54 11.80
C PRO A 91 -2.39 -1.02 13.22
N TRP A 92 -3.36 -1.93 13.36
CA TRP A 92 -3.68 -2.52 14.66
C TRP A 92 -2.50 -3.31 15.22
N LEU A 93 -1.85 -4.16 14.41
CA LEU A 93 -0.65 -4.89 14.85
C LEU A 93 0.45 -3.95 15.35
N ARG A 94 0.69 -2.85 14.63
CA ARG A 94 1.66 -1.81 15.05
C ARG A 94 1.26 -1.24 16.41
N ASP A 95 0.00 -0.86 16.59
CA ASP A 95 -0.47 -0.21 17.82
C ASP A 95 -0.41 -1.15 19.02
N GLU A 96 -0.80 -2.42 18.87
CA GLU A 96 -0.76 -3.41 19.96
C GLU A 96 0.65 -3.83 20.36
N THR A 97 1.55 -3.95 19.39
CA THR A 97 2.91 -4.45 19.66
C THR A 97 3.93 -3.34 19.90
N GLY A 98 3.57 -2.09 19.59
CA GLY A 98 4.50 -0.98 19.49
C GLY A 98 5.58 -1.18 18.42
N ALA A 99 5.52 -2.23 17.60
CA ALA A 99 6.50 -2.54 16.58
C ALA A 99 6.23 -1.72 15.31
N THR A 100 7.28 -1.40 14.57
CA THR A 100 7.11 -1.01 13.17
C THR A 100 6.85 -2.25 12.34
N VAL A 101 5.75 -2.25 11.61
CA VAL A 101 5.32 -3.39 10.80
C VAL A 101 5.59 -3.06 9.33
N ALA A 102 6.30 -3.94 8.64
CA ALA A 102 6.45 -3.88 7.19
C ALA A 102 5.84 -5.12 6.55
N LEU A 103 5.17 -4.93 5.43
CA LEU A 103 4.74 -6.01 4.54
C LEU A 103 5.69 -6.02 3.34
N ASP A 104 6.43 -7.11 3.17
CA ASP A 104 7.25 -7.31 1.98
C ASP A 104 6.58 -8.31 1.04
N ALA A 105 6.62 -8.01 -0.24
CA ALA A 105 6.24 -8.90 -1.32
C ALA A 105 7.46 -9.59 -1.91
N ASN A 106 7.31 -10.84 -2.35
CA ASN A 106 8.35 -11.56 -3.08
C ASN A 106 8.22 -11.28 -4.58
N ASP A 107 9.28 -10.82 -5.22
CA ASP A 107 9.34 -10.56 -6.68
C ASP A 107 9.90 -11.76 -7.48
N GLY A 108 10.19 -12.87 -6.81
CA GLY A 108 10.82 -14.08 -7.34
C GLY A 108 12.31 -14.21 -6.96
N VAL A 109 12.97 -13.10 -6.63
CA VAL A 109 14.41 -13.08 -6.28
C VAL A 109 14.63 -12.39 -4.93
N HIS A 110 13.89 -11.32 -4.67
CA HIS A 110 14.02 -10.43 -3.53
C HIS A 110 12.67 -10.20 -2.84
N PHE A 111 12.75 -9.71 -1.61
CA PHE A 111 11.62 -9.16 -0.90
C PHE A 111 11.63 -7.63 -0.98
N VAL A 112 10.56 -7.06 -1.51
CA VAL A 112 10.36 -5.62 -1.67
C VAL A 112 9.29 -5.17 -0.69
N THR A 113 9.57 -4.14 0.12
CA THR A 113 8.58 -3.56 1.03
C THR A 113 7.50 -2.82 0.25
N ILE A 114 6.25 -3.27 0.38
CA ILE A 114 5.07 -2.70 -0.28
C ILE A 114 4.14 -1.96 0.69
N GLY A 115 4.45 -2.00 1.98
CA GLY A 115 3.76 -1.23 3.01
C GLY A 115 4.59 -1.15 4.28
N LEU A 116 4.60 0.01 4.92
CA LEU A 116 5.29 0.28 6.19
C LEU A 116 4.35 1.05 7.12
N TRP A 117 4.06 0.47 8.27
CA TRP A 117 3.31 1.07 9.36
C TRP A 117 4.29 1.35 10.50
N ALA A 118 4.92 2.52 10.43
CA ALA A 118 5.93 2.95 11.38
C ALA A 118 5.33 3.23 12.76
N ALA A 119 5.93 2.65 13.80
CA ALA A 119 5.68 3.03 15.18
C ALA A 119 6.32 4.40 15.47
N PRO A 120 5.85 5.15 16.50
CA PRO A 120 6.34 6.51 16.78
C PRO A 120 7.85 6.63 17.01
N TRP A 121 8.50 5.58 17.51
CA TRP A 121 9.94 5.57 17.78
C TRP A 121 10.79 5.32 16.52
N TYR A 122 10.21 4.81 15.43
CA TYR A 122 10.97 4.38 14.27
C TYR A 122 11.55 5.55 13.49
N ARG A 123 12.85 5.46 13.22
CA ARG A 123 13.58 6.35 12.33
C ARG A 123 14.46 5.52 11.41
N SER A 124 14.56 5.90 10.14
CA SER A 124 15.35 5.16 9.15
C SER A 124 16.84 5.15 9.44
N ASP A 125 17.32 6.12 10.22
CA ASP A 125 18.72 6.31 10.61
C ASP A 125 19.04 5.77 12.02
N MET A 126 18.07 5.22 12.75
CA MET A 126 18.30 4.66 14.09
C MET A 126 19.10 3.35 14.04
N PRO A 127 20.27 3.27 14.71
CA PRO A 127 21.01 2.03 14.80
C PRO A 127 20.34 1.07 15.79
N GLY A 128 20.28 -0.21 15.43
CA GLY A 128 19.87 -1.29 16.33
C GLY A 128 18.36 -1.40 16.51
N HIS A 129 17.78 -2.42 15.87
CA HIS A 129 16.42 -2.87 16.13
C HIS A 129 16.42 -4.40 16.18
N ARG A 130 15.48 -4.96 16.94
CA ARG A 130 15.17 -6.38 16.85
C ARG A 130 14.28 -6.60 15.64
N LEU A 131 14.64 -7.55 14.80
CA LEU A 131 13.86 -7.90 13.61
C LEU A 131 13.29 -9.30 13.78
N THR A 132 11.96 -9.38 13.73
CA THR A 132 11.25 -10.65 13.56
C THR A 132 10.63 -10.69 12.18
N THR A 133 10.74 -11.83 11.50
CA THR A 133 10.14 -12.03 10.17
C THR A 133 9.15 -13.19 10.22
N ILE A 134 7.91 -12.94 9.82
CA ILE A 134 6.84 -13.93 9.77
C ILE A 134 6.44 -14.16 8.31
N PRO A 135 6.66 -15.36 7.75
CA PRO A 135 6.26 -15.67 6.38
C PRO A 135 4.74 -15.71 6.23
N ILE A 136 4.24 -15.24 5.08
CA ILE A 136 2.85 -15.42 4.65
C ILE A 136 2.88 -16.42 3.50
N TYR A 137 2.37 -17.63 3.73
CA TYR A 137 2.32 -18.68 2.72
C TYR A 137 0.99 -18.66 1.98
N ARG A 138 1.02 -18.77 0.66
CA ARG A 138 -0.21 -19.04 -0.14
C ARG A 138 -0.49 -20.54 -0.20
N SER A 139 0.56 -21.34 -0.33
CA SER A 139 0.53 -22.80 -0.37
C SER A 139 1.86 -23.33 0.18
N LEU A 140 1.98 -24.65 0.40
CA LEU A 140 3.23 -25.25 0.85
C LEU A 140 4.38 -24.82 -0.08
N GLY A 141 5.43 -24.23 0.47
CA GLY A 141 6.61 -23.78 -0.28
C GLY A 141 6.45 -22.50 -1.11
N ASN A 142 5.25 -21.91 -1.19
CA ASN A 142 5.03 -20.63 -1.86
C ASN A 142 4.85 -19.51 -0.82
N GLN A 143 5.89 -18.68 -0.67
CA GLN A 143 5.92 -17.51 0.19
C GLN A 143 5.87 -16.23 -0.66
N PRO A 144 4.66 -15.77 -1.04
CA PRO A 144 4.53 -14.56 -1.84
C PRO A 144 4.74 -13.28 -1.02
N ALA A 145 4.69 -13.35 0.31
CA ALA A 145 4.87 -12.20 1.18
C ALA A 145 5.42 -12.58 2.56
N ARG A 146 5.82 -11.57 3.34
CA ARG A 146 6.18 -11.70 4.76
C ARG A 146 5.88 -10.43 5.52
N LEU A 147 5.61 -10.58 6.82
CA LEU A 147 5.64 -9.47 7.77
C LEU A 147 7.05 -9.35 8.35
N ARG A 148 7.54 -8.13 8.46
CA ARG A 148 8.72 -7.79 9.26
C ARG A 148 8.29 -6.89 10.40
N LEU A 149 8.60 -7.29 11.61
CA LEU A 149 8.38 -6.51 12.82
C LEU A 149 9.74 -6.00 13.29
N LEU A 150 9.89 -4.68 13.29
CA LEU A 150 11.04 -4.02 13.87
C LEU A 150 10.61 -3.53 15.25
N GLN A 151 11.36 -3.93 16.28
CA GLN A 151 11.14 -3.54 17.67
C GLN A 151 12.38 -2.82 18.20
N GLU A 152 12.21 -2.00 19.24
CA GLU A 152 13.35 -1.35 19.89
C GLU A 152 14.35 -2.40 20.40
N ALA A 153 15.65 -2.10 20.34
CA ALA A 153 16.68 -3.06 20.77
C ALA A 153 16.49 -3.52 22.24
N ARG A 154 15.97 -2.62 23.08
CA ARG A 154 15.69 -2.83 24.50
C ARG A 154 14.39 -3.58 24.80
N THR A 155 13.59 -3.93 23.78
CA THR A 155 12.36 -4.69 24.01
C THR A 155 12.69 -6.03 24.65
N GLU A 156 11.98 -6.35 25.74
CA GLU A 156 12.13 -7.58 26.50
C GLU A 156 11.72 -8.81 25.66
N GLU A 157 12.33 -9.96 25.93
CA GLU A 157 12.06 -11.20 25.19
C GLU A 157 10.57 -11.59 25.22
N GLY A 158 9.89 -11.35 26.34
CA GLY A 158 8.44 -11.58 26.45
C GLY A 158 7.62 -10.73 25.47
N GLY A 159 7.97 -9.45 25.32
CA GLY A 159 7.34 -8.54 24.36
C GLY A 159 7.65 -8.90 22.91
N VAL A 160 8.85 -9.41 22.62
CA VAL A 160 9.20 -9.94 21.29
C VAL A 160 8.36 -11.20 20.97
N ALA A 161 8.24 -12.12 21.92
CA ALA A 161 7.47 -13.35 21.75
C ALA A 161 5.96 -13.09 21.56
N GLU A 162 5.40 -12.14 22.31
CA GLU A 162 4.01 -11.73 22.17
C GLU A 162 3.74 -11.08 20.81
N ALA A 163 4.58 -10.14 20.38
CA ALA A 163 4.46 -9.51 19.07
C ALA A 163 4.54 -10.54 17.93
N SER A 164 5.44 -11.52 18.06
CA SER A 164 5.58 -12.62 17.10
C SER A 164 4.30 -13.45 17.01
N ARG A 165 3.70 -13.82 18.16
CA ARG A 165 2.45 -14.59 18.22
C ARG A 165 1.27 -13.87 17.57
N LEU A 166 1.14 -12.56 17.82
CA LEU A 166 0.11 -11.73 17.18
C LEU A 166 0.33 -11.64 15.67
N ALA A 167 1.57 -11.41 15.26
CA ALA A 167 1.95 -11.35 13.85
C ALA A 167 1.71 -12.67 13.11
N GLU A 168 1.97 -13.82 13.73
CA GLU A 168 1.64 -15.14 13.19
C GLU A 168 0.14 -15.33 12.98
N GLY A 169 -0.69 -14.89 13.93
CA GLY A 169 -2.14 -14.90 13.80
C GLY A 169 -2.62 -14.05 12.62
N ILE A 170 -2.04 -12.87 12.44
CA ILE A 170 -2.36 -11.99 11.31
C ILE A 170 -1.86 -12.57 9.98
N ALA A 171 -0.63 -13.09 9.94
CA ALA A 171 -0.07 -13.71 8.75
C ALA A 171 -0.94 -14.88 8.25
N ARG A 172 -1.53 -15.65 9.16
CA ARG A 172 -2.50 -16.70 8.82
C ARG A 172 -3.77 -16.16 8.19
N ARG A 173 -4.36 -15.10 8.76
CA ARG A 173 -5.55 -14.44 8.20
C ARG A 173 -5.27 -13.80 6.83
N LEU A 174 -4.07 -13.25 6.64
CA LEU A 174 -3.63 -12.75 5.33
C LEU A 174 -3.47 -13.91 4.33
N ALA A 175 -2.87 -15.02 4.74
CA ALA A 175 -2.75 -16.22 3.90
C ALA A 175 -4.13 -16.74 3.45
N GLU A 176 -5.11 -16.81 4.36
CA GLU A 176 -6.49 -17.20 4.04
C GLU A 176 -7.10 -16.29 2.96
N ALA A 177 -6.89 -14.97 3.05
CA ALA A 177 -7.37 -14.01 2.06
C ALA A 177 -6.72 -14.17 0.67
N LEU A 178 -5.51 -14.73 0.58
CA LEU A 178 -4.86 -15.06 -0.70
C LEU A 178 -5.44 -16.31 -1.37
N VAL A 179 -5.96 -17.25 -0.57
CA VAL A 179 -6.39 -18.58 -1.04
C VAL A 179 -7.85 -18.59 -1.47
N ALA A 180 -8.69 -17.67 -0.99
CA ALA A 180 -10.10 -17.58 -1.36
C ALA A 180 -10.33 -17.29 -2.88
N GLU A 181 -10.22 -18.35 -3.70
CA GLU A 181 -10.77 -18.69 -5.05
C GLU A 181 -10.54 -17.69 -6.22
N THR A 182 -10.04 -18.03 -7.43
CA THR A 182 -9.82 -19.25 -8.27
C THR A 182 -10.96 -20.24 -8.46
N ALA A 183 -12.16 -19.93 -7.99
CA ALA A 183 -13.40 -20.57 -8.42
C ALA A 183 -14.30 -19.49 -9.01
N SER A 184 -14.11 -19.23 -10.30
CA SER A 184 -15.14 -18.69 -11.19
C SER A 184 -14.77 -19.03 -12.62
#